data_AF-A0A7J4U6C7-F1
#
_entry.id   AF-A0A7J4U6C7-F1
#
_cell.length_a   1.000
_cell.length_b   1.000
_cell.length_c   1.000
_cell.angle_alpha   90.00
_cell.angle_beta   90.00
_cell.angle_gamma   90.00
#
_symmetry.space_group_name_H-M   'P 1'
#
loop_
_entity.id
_entity.type
_entity.pdbx_description
1 polymer ?
#
loop_
_entity_poly.entity_id
_entity_poly.type
_entity_poly.pdbx_seq_one_letter_code
_entity_poly.pdbx_strand_id
1 'polypeptide(L)'
;MKKKPSKFIYWTPRILSIIFILFLAMFSLDVIQPGLGFWEILLGLFMHNIPVFILIIILVISWKYEIVGGIAFILAGLFYIATMLINALKYPFEWYMLSYSFIIAGPAFLIGILFLIGWKKKH
;
A
#
# COMPACT_ATOMS: atom_id res chain seq x y z
N MET A 1 29.37 16.36 5.54
CA MET A 1 29.55 15.38 4.43
C MET A 1 28.19 14.81 4.03
N LYS A 2 27.61 15.23 2.90
CA LYS A 2 26.39 14.64 2.35
C LYS A 2 26.72 13.21 1.87
N LYS A 3 26.54 12.21 2.74
CA LYS A 3 26.75 10.80 2.37
C LYS A 3 25.69 10.45 1.32
N LYS A 4 26.11 10.13 0.09
CA LYS A 4 25.21 9.53 -0.92
C LYS A 4 24.45 8.40 -0.23
N PRO A 5 23.10 8.37 -0.29
CA PRO A 5 22.35 7.26 0.29
C PRO A 5 22.91 5.96 -0.30
N SER A 6 23.17 4.97 0.55
CA SER A 6 23.63 3.67 0.07
C SER A 6 22.61 3.14 -0.95
N LYS A 7 23.07 2.50 -2.02
CA LYS A 7 22.18 1.92 -3.05
C LYS A 7 21.05 1.10 -2.43
N PHE A 8 21.33 0.45 -1.30
CA PHE A 8 20.36 -0.27 -0.50
C PHE A 8 19.17 0.61 -0.06
N ILE A 9 19.40 1.75 0.61
CA ILE A 9 18.32 2.61 1.11
C ILE A 9 17.49 3.21 -0.02
N TYR A 10 18.09 3.38 -1.20
CA TYR A 10 17.37 3.80 -2.39
C TYR A 10 16.47 2.69 -2.95
N TRP A 11 16.99 1.48 -3.15
CA TRP A 11 16.24 0.42 -3.82
C TRP A 11 15.24 -0.32 -2.91
N THR A 12 15.56 -0.49 -1.62
CA THR A 12 14.71 -1.23 -0.68
C THR A 12 13.26 -0.75 -0.62
N PRO A 13 12.94 0.55 -0.40
CA PRO A 13 11.55 0.99 -0.35
C PRO A 13 10.80 0.73 -1.66
N ARG A 14 11.48 0.87 -2.79
CA ARG A 14 10.89 0.70 -4.14
C ARG A 14 10.54 -0.76 -4.42
N ILE A 15 11.47 -1.68 -4.12
CA ILE A 15 11.24 -3.13 -4.27
C ILE A 15 10.11 -3.57 -3.33
N LEU A 16 10.14 -3.14 -2.07
CA LEU A 16 9.09 -3.46 -1.10
C LEU A 16 7.73 -2.92 -1.53
N SER A 17 7.66 -1.71 -2.07
CA SER A 17 6.42 -1.18 -2.64
C SER A 17 5.90 -2.02 -3.80
N ILE A 18 6.75 -2.46 -4.72
CA ILE A 18 6.32 -3.31 -5.85
C ILE A 18 5.72 -4.62 -5.30
N ILE A 19 6.43 -5.26 -4.38
CA ILE A 19 5.95 -6.50 -3.74
C ILE A 19 4.61 -6.26 -3.02
N PHE A 20 4.50 -5.17 -2.26
CA PHE A 20 3.29 -4.83 -1.53
C PHE A 20 2.10 -4.52 -2.46
N ILE A 21 2.33 -3.80 -3.56
CA ILE A 21 1.31 -3.52 -4.57
C ILE A 21 0.84 -4.81 -5.24
N LEU A 22 1.75 -5.72 -5.59
CA LEU A 22 1.39 -7.03 -6.14
C LEU A 22 0.59 -7.86 -5.14
N PHE A 23 1.00 -7.86 -3.87
CA PHE A 23 0.24 -8.50 -2.79
C PHE A 23 -1.18 -7.94 -2.67
N LEU A 24 -1.35 -6.61 -2.70
CA LEU A 24 -2.67 -5.99 -2.68
C LEU A 24 -3.50 -6.31 -3.92
N ALA A 25 -2.88 -6.38 -5.10
CA ALA A 25 -3.58 -6.73 -6.34
C ALA A 25 -4.17 -8.15 -6.31
N MET A 26 -3.56 -9.08 -5.59
CA MET A 26 -4.08 -10.44 -5.44
C MET A 26 -5.46 -10.49 -4.78
N PHE A 27 -5.80 -9.52 -3.92
CA PHE A 27 -7.13 -9.48 -3.30
C PHE A 27 -8.24 -9.30 -4.34
N SER A 28 -7.97 -8.63 -5.47
CA SER A 28 -8.96 -8.46 -6.54
C SER A 28 -9.40 -9.75 -7.23
N LEU A 29 -8.65 -10.84 -7.05
CA LEU A 29 -9.02 -12.15 -7.62
C LEU A 29 -10.30 -12.72 -6.98
N ASP A 30 -10.77 -12.15 -5.87
CA ASP A 30 -12.02 -12.50 -5.19
C ASP A 30 -13.28 -12.25 -6.03
N VAL A 31 -13.19 -11.40 -7.07
CA VAL A 31 -14.27 -11.15 -8.03
C VAL A 31 -14.49 -12.27 -9.04
N ILE A 32 -13.55 -13.22 -9.14
CA ILE A 32 -13.67 -14.36 -10.06
C ILE A 32 -14.59 -15.40 -9.43
N GLN A 33 -15.87 -15.37 -9.80
CA GLN A 33 -16.90 -16.24 -9.23
C GLN A 33 -17.71 -16.98 -10.30
N PRO A 34 -18.21 -18.20 -10.00
CA PRO A 34 -19.09 -18.92 -10.91
C PRO A 34 -20.36 -18.12 -11.20
N GLY A 35 -20.76 -18.04 -12.47
CA GLY A 35 -22.00 -17.38 -12.89
C GLY A 35 -21.84 -15.94 -13.38
N LEU A 36 -20.66 -15.34 -13.25
CA LEU A 36 -20.35 -14.04 -13.85
C LEU A 36 -19.82 -14.18 -15.28
N GLY A 37 -20.25 -13.28 -16.16
CA GLY A 37 -19.73 -13.15 -17.51
C GLY A 37 -18.35 -12.50 -17.55
N PHE A 38 -17.65 -12.64 -18.70
CA PHE A 38 -16.30 -12.10 -18.89
C PHE A 38 -16.21 -10.59 -18.58
N TRP A 39 -17.17 -9.79 -19.07
CA TRP A 39 -17.18 -8.34 -18.86
C TRP A 39 -17.44 -7.94 -17.42
N GLU A 40 -18.24 -8.71 -16.69
CA GLU A 40 -18.52 -8.47 -15.27
C GLU A 40 -17.28 -8.71 -14.42
N ILE A 41 -16.56 -9.81 -14.69
CA ILE A 41 -15.28 -10.13 -14.03
C ILE A 41 -14.24 -9.04 -14.36
N LEU A 42 -14.14 -8.62 -15.63
CA LEU A 42 -13.18 -7.60 -16.04
C LEU A 42 -13.42 -6.25 -15.35
N LEU A 43 -14.69 -5.82 -15.28
CA LEU A 43 -15.07 -4.61 -14.56
C LEU A 43 -14.84 -4.75 -13.04
N GLY A 44 -15.16 -5.90 -12.46
CA GLY A 44 -14.89 -6.21 -11.06
C GLY A 44 -13.39 -6.11 -10.73
N LEU A 45 -12.54 -6.73 -11.55
CA LEU A 45 -11.07 -6.66 -11.40
C LEU A 45 -10.56 -5.23 -11.48
N PHE A 46 -11.09 -4.41 -12.41
CA PHE A 46 -10.69 -3.02 -12.54
C PHE A 46 -11.09 -2.21 -11.30
N MET A 47 -12.33 -2.36 -10.83
CA MET A 47 -12.87 -1.65 -9.66
C MET A 47 -12.14 -2.04 -8.37
N HIS A 48 -11.88 -3.33 -8.15
CA HIS A 48 -11.16 -3.82 -6.96
C HIS A 48 -9.69 -3.36 -6.94
N ASN A 49 -9.08 -3.12 -8.12
CA ASN A 49 -7.71 -2.64 -8.22
C ASN A 49 -7.55 -1.11 -8.25
N ILE A 50 -8.62 -0.32 -8.09
CA ILE A 50 -8.49 1.15 -7.99
C ILE A 50 -7.47 1.58 -6.91
N PRO A 51 -7.49 1.04 -5.67
CA PRO A 51 -6.48 1.39 -4.66
C PRO A 51 -5.06 1.03 -5.09
N VAL A 52 -4.90 -0.09 -5.80
CA VAL A 52 -3.62 -0.57 -6.35
C VAL A 52 -3.09 0.39 -7.41
N PHE A 53 -3.93 0.87 -8.33
CA PHE A 53 -3.53 1.83 -9.35
C PHE A 53 -3.09 3.17 -8.74
N ILE A 54 -3.78 3.63 -7.69
CA ILE A 54 -3.38 4.84 -6.95
C ILE A 54 -1.98 4.66 -6.33
N LEU A 55 -1.71 3.51 -5.71
CA LEU A 55 -0.39 3.21 -5.14
C LEU A 55 0.70 3.10 -6.21
N ILE A 56 0.39 2.57 -7.41
CA ILE A 56 1.32 2.54 -8.54
C ILE A 56 1.69 3.97 -8.98
N ILE A 57 0.72 4.88 -9.07
CA ILE A 57 0.98 6.28 -9.44
C ILE A 57 1.87 6.96 -8.38
N ILE A 58 1.55 6.79 -7.09
CA ILE A 58 2.36 7.28 -5.98
C ILE A 58 3.78 6.73 -6.10
N LEU A 59 3.91 5.44 -6.39
CA LEU A 59 5.18 4.77 -6.54
C LEU A 59 6.01 5.40 -7.67
N VAL A 60 5.44 5.56 -8.86
CA VAL A 60 6.10 6.21 -9.99
C VAL A 60 6.56 7.63 -9.64
N ILE A 61 5.72 8.43 -8.96
CA ILE A 61 6.09 9.79 -8.53
C ILE A 61 7.24 9.75 -7.51
N SER A 62 7.22 8.77 -6.60
CA SER A 62 8.23 8.61 -5.55
C SER A 62 9.64 8.30 -6.07
N TRP A 63 9.78 7.84 -7.32
CA TRP A 63 11.10 7.65 -7.94
C TRP A 63 11.89 8.96 -7.99
N LYS A 64 11.20 10.05 -8.33
CA LYS A 64 11.76 11.40 -8.37
C LYS A 64 11.62 12.12 -7.03
N TYR A 65 10.47 11.96 -6.36
CA TYR A 65 10.11 12.66 -5.12
C TYR A 65 9.87 11.70 -3.95
N GLU A 66 10.94 11.24 -3.30
CA GLU A 66 10.88 10.21 -2.24
C GLU A 66 9.96 10.61 -1.06
N ILE A 67 9.85 11.91 -0.75
CA ILE A 67 8.94 12.39 0.29
C ILE A 67 7.48 12.07 -0.01
N VAL A 68 7.08 12.07 -1.28
CA VAL A 68 5.71 11.75 -1.70
C VAL A 68 5.41 10.29 -1.37
N GLY A 69 6.32 9.38 -1.70
CA GLY A 69 6.19 7.96 -1.31
C GLY A 69 6.11 7.81 0.21
N GLY A 70 6.98 8.52 0.93
CA GLY A 70 7.01 8.46 2.39
C GLY A 70 5.70 8.86 3.06
N ILE A 71 5.18 10.03 2.69
CA ILE A 71 3.92 10.55 3.24
C ILE A 71 2.74 9.70 2.76
N ALA A 72 2.67 9.37 1.47
CA ALA A 72 1.50 8.71 0.91
C ALA A 72 1.33 7.27 1.43
N PHE A 73 2.41 6.49 1.58
CA PHE A 73 2.32 5.14 2.16
C PHE A 73 1.94 5.16 3.65
N ILE A 74 2.40 6.15 4.42
CA ILE A 74 1.98 6.34 5.82
C ILE A 74 0.49 6.71 5.87
N LEU A 75 0.05 7.66 5.05
CA LEU A 75 -1.35 8.07 4.99
C LEU A 75 -2.24 6.91 4.53
N ALA A 76 -1.81 6.07 3.59
CA ALA A 76 -2.54 4.87 3.19
C ALA A 76 -2.72 3.88 4.35
N GLY A 77 -1.66 3.64 5.14
CA GLY A 77 -1.75 2.82 6.34
C GLY A 77 -2.67 3.39 7.41
N LEU A 78 -2.60 4.71 7.66
CA LEU A 78 -3.50 5.39 8.58
C LEU A 78 -4.96 5.37 8.11
N PHE A 79 -5.19 5.59 6.82
CA PHE A 79 -6.51 5.53 6.21
C PHE A 79 -7.12 4.15 6.40
N TYR A 80 -6.36 3.08 6.13
CA TYR A 80 -6.81 1.71 6.35
C TYR A 80 -7.21 1.47 7.82
N ILE A 81 -6.34 1.84 8.78
CA ILE A 81 -6.64 1.71 10.22
C ILE A 81 -7.89 2.52 10.61
N ALA A 82 -8.03 3.75 10.11
CA ALA A 82 -9.18 4.59 10.40
C ALA A 82 -10.48 3.96 9.90
N THR A 83 -10.50 3.42 8.68
CA THR A 83 -11.67 2.72 8.14
C THR A 83 -12.03 1.49 8.97
N MET A 84 -11.04 0.75 9.43
CA MET A 84 -11.23 -0.41 10.30
C MET A 84 -11.80 0.00 11.66
N LEU A 85 -11.28 1.06 12.28
CA LEU A 85 -11.78 1.57 13.56
C LEU A 85 -13.22 2.07 13.43
N ILE A 86 -13.55 2.78 12.36
CA ILE A 86 -14.93 3.24 12.10
C ILE A 86 -15.87 2.02 11.96
N ASN A 87 -15.43 0.95 11.32
CA ASN A 87 -16.22 -0.28 11.20
C ASN A 87 -16.37 -1.00 12.55
N ALA A 88 -15.33 -1.00 13.40
CA ALA A 88 -15.39 -1.56 14.76
C ALA A 88 -16.35 -0.80 15.70
N LEU A 89 -16.70 0.45 15.39
CA LEU A 89 -17.75 1.18 16.10
C LEU A 89 -19.17 0.77 15.67
N LYS A 90 -19.32 0.17 14.49
CA LYS A 90 -20.62 -0.23 13.91
C LYS A 90 -20.92 -1.72 14.07
N TYR A 91 -19.89 -2.55 14.11
CA TYR A 91 -19.97 -4.00 14.16
C TYR A 91 -19.19 -4.55 15.36
N PRO A 92 -19.55 -5.73 15.89
CA PRO A 92 -18.81 -6.34 16.99
C PRO A 92 -17.35 -6.53 16.61
N PHE A 93 -16.47 -6.05 17.49
CA PHE A 93 -15.03 -6.15 17.29
C PHE A 93 -14.55 -7.57 17.53
N GLU A 94 -13.86 -8.13 16.53
CA GLU A 94 -13.23 -9.44 16.64
C GLU A 94 -11.70 -9.31 16.58
N TRP A 95 -11.00 -10.07 17.41
CA TRP A 95 -9.54 -10.00 17.55
C TRP A 95 -8.78 -10.27 16.24
N TYR A 96 -9.35 -11.08 15.33
CA TYR A 96 -8.72 -11.32 14.02
C TYR A 96 -8.64 -10.05 13.16
N MET A 97 -9.54 -9.08 13.34
CA MET A 97 -9.56 -7.84 12.56
C MET A 97 -8.30 -7.01 12.81
N LEU A 98 -7.79 -7.05 14.05
CA LEU A 98 -6.53 -6.41 14.42
C LEU A 98 -5.34 -7.07 13.69
N SER A 99 -5.34 -8.40 13.62
CA SER A 99 -4.29 -9.19 12.95
C SER A 99 -4.21 -8.85 11.46
N TYR A 100 -5.35 -8.80 10.76
CA TYR A 100 -5.39 -8.37 9.35
C TYR A 100 -4.91 -6.93 9.16
N SER A 101 -5.23 -6.06 10.12
CA SER A 101 -4.79 -4.67 10.06
C SER A 101 -3.27 -4.52 10.16
N PHE A 102 -2.61 -5.33 10.99
CA PHE A 102 -1.14 -5.35 11.05
C PHE A 102 -0.51 -5.86 9.75
N ILE A 103 -1.10 -6.88 9.10
CA ILE A 103 -0.59 -7.46 7.87
C ILE A 103 -0.63 -6.45 6.71
N ILE A 104 -1.63 -5.58 6.66
CA ILE A 104 -1.77 -4.59 5.58
C ILE A 104 -1.07 -3.26 5.96
N ALA A 105 -1.38 -2.69 7.12
CA ALA A 105 -0.84 -1.39 7.51
C ALA A 105 0.65 -1.45 7.88
N GLY A 106 1.12 -2.56 8.43
CA GLY A 106 2.52 -2.75 8.84
C GLY A 106 3.51 -2.55 7.68
N PRO A 107 3.38 -3.30 6.57
CA PRO A 107 4.19 -3.10 5.37
C PRO A 107 4.07 -1.69 4.80
N ALA A 108 2.87 -1.10 4.77
CA ALA A 108 2.67 0.28 4.29
C ALA A 108 3.48 1.29 5.12
N PHE A 109 3.43 1.20 6.46
CA PHE A 109 4.23 2.06 7.33
C PHE A 109 5.73 1.83 7.16
N LEU A 110 6.16 0.57 7.08
CA LEU A 110 7.57 0.25 6.87
C LEU A 110 8.09 0.89 5.58
N ILE A 111 7.35 0.74 4.47
CA ILE A 111 7.67 1.35 3.17
C ILE A 111 7.75 2.86 3.29
N GLY A 112 6.73 3.50 3.89
CA GLY A 112 6.70 4.95 4.05
C GLY A 112 7.86 5.49 4.88
N ILE A 113 8.18 4.84 6.00
CA ILE A 113 9.33 5.19 6.85
C ILE A 113 10.64 5.06 6.07
N LEU A 114 10.82 4.00 5.27
CA LEU A 114 12.01 3.81 4.46
C LEU A 114 12.17 4.90 3.39
N PHE A 115 11.09 5.32 2.74
CA PHE A 115 11.10 6.47 1.82
C PHE A 115 11.49 7.77 2.52
N LEU A 116 10.97 8.03 3.73
CA LEU A 116 11.34 9.22 4.51
C LEU A 116 12.80 9.20 4.95
N ILE A 117 13.34 8.03 5.33
CA ILE A 117 14.77 7.86 5.65
C ILE A 117 15.62 8.14 4.42
N GLY A 118 15.23 7.64 3.24
CA GLY A 118 15.90 7.95 1.96
C GLY A 118 15.92 9.45 1.68
N TRP A 119 14.77 10.10 1.82
CA TRP A 119 14.62 11.54 1.58
C TRP A 119 15.48 12.38 2.54
N LYS A 120 15.50 12.07 3.84
CA LYS A 120 16.33 12.75 4.85
C LYS A 120 17.84 12.53 4.63
N LYS A 121 18.26 11.41 4.06
CA LYS A 121 19.69 11.17 3.74
C LYS A 121 20.14 11.91 2.47
N LYS A 122 19.20 12.26 1.60
CA LYS A 122 19.45 12.98 0.35
C LYS A 122 19.56 14.49 0.54
N HIS A 123 18.89 15.07 1.53
CA HIS A 123 18.86 16.51 1.81
C HIS A 123 19.72 16.85 3.02
#